data_AF-A0A7C7R2M9-F1
#
_entry.id   AF-A0A7C7R2M9-F1
#
_cell.length_a   1.000
_cell.length_b   1.000
_cell.length_c   1.000
_cell.angle_alpha   90.00
_cell.angle_beta   90.00
_cell.angle_gamma   90.00
#
_symmetry.space_group_name_H-M   'P 1'
#
loop_
_entity.id
_entity.type
_entity.pdbx_description
1 polymer ?
#
loop_
_entity_poly.entity_id
_entity_poly.type
_entity_poly.pdbx_seq_one_letter_code
_entity_poly.pdbx_strand_id
1 'polypeptide(L)'
;MGKLQVTTVCLEHGKPEPTPKMKYEIRPIEAFTDKAEVRELCRMLGAGLIDQRAAQAAAWHLNCNMSWQQLATKQLRFANGLRRPYFTPAELRRAVQAAAMASQLAEQRRQETGADSLSQR
;
A
#
# COMPACT_ATOMS: atom_id res chain seq x y z
N MET A 1 -2.21 -23.66 19.02
CA MET A 1 -2.76 -22.71 18.03
C MET A 1 -1.74 -21.58 17.85
N GLY A 2 -1.06 -21.52 16.71
CA GLY A 2 -0.06 -20.47 16.43
C GLY A 2 -0.74 -19.14 16.07
N LYS A 3 -0.17 -18.03 16.53
CA LYS A 3 -0.57 -16.68 16.10
C LYS A 3 0.36 -16.25 14.97
N LEU A 4 -0.18 -16.00 13.79
CA LEU A 4 0.56 -15.42 12.68
C LEU A 4 0.50 -13.89 12.78
N GLN A 5 1.66 -13.24 12.87
CA GLN A 5 1.77 -11.79 12.82
C GLN A 5 2.10 -11.37 11.39
N VAL A 6 1.26 -10.55 10.80
CA VAL A 6 1.44 -10.05 9.42
C VAL A 6 1.32 -8.53 9.44
N THR A 7 2.31 -7.85 8.89
CA THR A 7 2.23 -6.41 8.64
C THR A 7 1.28 -6.18 7.47
N THR A 8 0.19 -5.44 7.70
CA THR A 8 -0.84 -5.18 6.70
C THR A 8 -1.04 -3.69 6.45
N VAL A 9 -1.67 -3.35 5.34
CA VAL A 9 -2.12 -1.99 5.03
C VAL A 9 -3.53 -2.04 4.46
N CYS A 10 -4.30 -0.99 4.69
CA CYS A 10 -5.63 -0.82 4.11
C CYS A 10 -5.48 -0.42 2.62
N LEU A 11 -5.91 -1.28 1.70
CA LEU A 11 -5.89 -0.97 0.27
C LEU A 11 -7.03 -0.04 -0.15
N GLU A 12 -8.03 0.16 0.70
CA GLU A 12 -9.15 1.06 0.48
C GLU A 12 -9.22 2.09 1.59
N HIS A 13 -9.40 3.34 1.20
CA HIS A 13 -9.63 4.43 2.12
C HIS A 13 -11.12 4.57 2.44
N GLY A 14 -11.44 4.92 3.68
CA GLY A 14 -12.82 5.21 4.12
C GLY A 14 -13.63 4.00 4.57
N LYS A 15 -13.10 2.78 4.43
CA LYS A 15 -13.71 1.59 5.06
C LYS A 15 -13.52 1.59 6.57
N PRO A 16 -14.45 0.98 7.33
CA PRO A 16 -14.29 0.82 8.78
C PRO A 16 -12.98 0.11 9.14
N GLU A 17 -12.39 0.52 10.25
CA GLU A 17 -11.20 -0.13 10.79
C GLU A 17 -11.48 -1.62 11.07
N PRO A 18 -10.52 -2.52 10.80
CA PRO A 18 -10.67 -3.95 11.05
C PRO A 18 -10.89 -4.20 12.54
N THR A 19 -11.83 -5.10 12.88
CA THR A 19 -12.08 -5.52 14.26
C THR A 19 -11.93 -7.03 14.41
N PRO A 20 -11.51 -7.54 15.59
CA PRO A 20 -11.33 -8.98 15.80
C PRO A 20 -12.58 -9.84 15.57
N LYS A 21 -13.78 -9.24 15.54
CA LYS A 21 -15.06 -9.93 15.30
C LYS A 21 -15.38 -10.13 13.82
N MET A 22 -14.66 -9.45 12.92
CA MET A 22 -14.85 -9.62 11.48
C MET A 22 -14.33 -10.99 11.03
N LYS A 23 -15.00 -11.62 10.06
CA LYS A 23 -14.51 -12.83 9.42
C LYS A 23 -13.49 -12.45 8.37
N TYR A 24 -12.27 -12.96 8.51
CA TYR A 24 -11.16 -12.72 7.59
C TYR A 24 -10.88 -13.96 6.74
N GLU A 25 -10.55 -13.76 5.48
CA GLU A 25 -10.10 -14.79 4.56
C GLU A 25 -8.83 -14.31 3.86
N ILE A 26 -7.85 -15.22 3.70
CA ILE A 26 -6.66 -14.94 2.91
C ILE A 26 -7.02 -15.15 1.44
N ARG A 27 -6.89 -14.11 0.64
CA ARG A 27 -7.13 -14.13 -0.80
C ARG A 27 -5.87 -13.68 -1.55
N PRO A 28 -5.64 -14.18 -2.78
CA PRO A 28 -4.64 -13.61 -3.68
C PRO A 28 -4.92 -12.12 -3.92
N ILE A 29 -3.88 -11.32 -4.08
CA ILE A 29 -4.03 -9.87 -4.26
C ILE A 29 -4.74 -9.52 -5.57
N GLU A 30 -4.62 -10.38 -6.56
CA GLU A 30 -5.30 -10.34 -7.86
C GLU A 30 -6.82 -10.43 -7.73
N ALA A 31 -7.34 -11.04 -6.66
CA ALA A 31 -8.78 -11.06 -6.41
C ALA A 31 -9.33 -9.69 -5.97
N PHE A 32 -8.45 -8.73 -5.70
CA PHE A 32 -8.81 -7.42 -5.17
C PHE A 32 -8.36 -6.26 -6.07
N THR A 33 -7.16 -6.33 -6.67
CA THR A 33 -6.64 -5.28 -7.56
C THR A 33 -5.71 -5.84 -8.62
N ASP A 34 -5.85 -5.35 -9.85
CA ASP A 34 -4.98 -5.68 -10.98
C ASP A 34 -3.77 -4.73 -11.10
N LYS A 35 -3.66 -3.74 -10.22
CA LYS A 35 -2.58 -2.75 -10.24
C LYS A 35 -1.26 -3.42 -9.83
N ALA A 36 -0.39 -3.65 -10.81
CA ALA A 36 0.93 -4.26 -10.59
C ALA A 36 1.76 -3.48 -9.57
N GLU A 37 1.64 -2.16 -9.56
CA GLU A 37 2.36 -1.27 -8.64
C GLU A 37 1.93 -1.51 -7.17
N VAL A 38 0.66 -1.84 -6.93
CA VAL A 38 0.17 -2.20 -5.59
C VAL A 38 0.72 -3.55 -5.14
N ARG A 39 0.85 -4.51 -6.07
CA ARG A 39 1.48 -5.81 -5.79
C ARG A 39 2.94 -5.63 -5.39
N GLU A 40 3.68 -4.77 -6.09
CA GLU A 40 5.07 -4.47 -5.74
C GLU A 40 5.20 -3.83 -4.36
N LEU A 41 4.33 -2.85 -4.07
CA LEU A 41 4.30 -2.22 -2.75
C LEU A 41 4.07 -3.25 -1.63
N CYS A 42 3.13 -4.19 -1.83
CA CYS A 42 2.88 -5.27 -0.87
C CYS A 42 4.08 -6.21 -0.71
N ARG A 43 4.82 -6.54 -1.78
CA ARG A 43 6.07 -7.31 -1.67
C ARG A 43 7.13 -6.55 -0.88
N MET A 44 7.31 -5.26 -1.15
CA MET A 44 8.26 -4.41 -0.43
C MET A 44 7.94 -4.36 1.08
N LEU A 45 6.66 -4.24 1.44
CA LEU A 45 6.21 -4.28 2.82
C LEU A 45 6.47 -5.65 3.47
N GLY A 46 6.10 -6.74 2.78
CA GLY A 46 6.32 -8.10 3.28
C GLY A 46 7.80 -8.46 3.46
N ALA A 47 8.68 -7.86 2.65
CA ALA A 47 10.13 -8.00 2.74
C ALA A 47 10.78 -7.06 3.77
N GLY A 48 10.02 -6.17 4.42
CA GLY A 48 10.55 -5.21 5.40
C GLY A 48 11.37 -4.06 4.80
N LEU A 49 11.28 -3.83 3.48
CA LEU A 49 12.00 -2.76 2.79
C LEU A 49 11.41 -1.37 3.04
N ILE A 50 10.14 -1.32 3.46
CA ILE A 50 9.41 -0.09 3.78
C ILE A 50 8.64 -0.25 5.08
N ASP A 51 8.51 0.85 5.84
CA ASP A 51 7.71 0.86 7.05
C ASP A 51 6.20 0.89 6.73
N GLN A 52 5.39 0.34 7.65
CA GLN A 52 3.95 0.21 7.47
C GLN A 52 3.23 1.55 7.23
N ARG A 53 3.72 2.64 7.83
CA ARG A 53 3.10 3.96 7.74
C ARG A 53 3.33 4.58 6.37
N ALA A 54 4.54 4.47 5.85
CA ALA A 54 4.87 4.85 4.47
C ALA A 54 4.10 3.98 3.46
N ALA A 55 4.03 2.66 3.69
CA ALA A 55 3.28 1.74 2.84
C ALA A 55 1.78 2.08 2.81
N GLN A 56 1.17 2.44 3.95
CA GLN A 56 -0.25 2.82 4.01
C GLN A 56 -0.56 4.06 3.16
N ALA A 57 0.31 5.08 3.20
CA ALA A 57 0.15 6.28 2.39
C ALA A 57 0.36 5.99 0.89
N ALA A 58 1.38 5.20 0.54
CA ALA A 58 1.63 4.79 -0.84
C ALA A 58 0.48 3.93 -1.39
N ALA A 59 -0.08 3.03 -0.59
CA ALA A 59 -1.23 2.19 -0.99
C ALA A 59 -2.45 3.04 -1.33
N TRP A 60 -2.77 4.06 -0.53
CA TRP A 60 -3.88 4.97 -0.82
C TRP A 60 -3.62 5.87 -2.03
N HIS A 61 -2.37 6.27 -2.26
CA HIS A 61 -2.01 6.99 -3.48
C HIS A 61 -2.24 6.12 -4.73
N LEU A 62 -1.65 4.92 -4.76
CA LEU A 62 -1.69 4.02 -5.91
C LEU A 62 -3.07 3.41 -6.15
N ASN A 63 -3.77 3.02 -5.08
CA ASN A 63 -5.01 2.25 -5.21
C ASN A 63 -6.27 3.11 -5.12
N CYS A 64 -6.27 4.18 -4.33
CA CYS A 64 -7.43 5.07 -4.13
C CYS A 64 -7.32 6.41 -4.88
N ASN A 65 -6.27 6.62 -5.69
CA ASN A 65 -6.00 7.86 -6.42
C ASN A 65 -5.92 9.11 -5.54
N MET A 66 -5.57 8.96 -4.26
CA MET A 66 -5.40 10.11 -3.37
C MET A 66 -4.12 10.86 -3.76
N SER A 67 -4.22 12.16 -3.99
CA SER A 67 -3.04 12.98 -4.24
C SER A 67 -2.16 13.11 -2.99
N TRP A 68 -0.86 13.36 -3.16
CA TRP A 68 0.04 13.61 -2.05
C TRP A 68 -0.40 14.80 -1.19
N GLN A 69 -1.03 15.81 -1.80
CA GLN A 69 -1.61 16.95 -1.09
C GLN A 69 -2.83 16.54 -0.23
N GLN A 70 -3.70 15.66 -0.73
CA GLN A 70 -4.81 15.11 0.06
C GLN A 70 -4.29 14.29 1.23
N LEU A 71 -3.23 13.50 1.03
CA LEU A 71 -2.60 12.71 2.10
C LEU A 71 -1.91 13.62 3.13
N ALA A 72 -1.26 14.70 2.70
CA ALA A 72 -0.61 15.67 3.57
C ALA A 72 -1.58 16.49 4.42
N THR A 73 -2.78 16.77 3.90
CA THR A 73 -3.82 17.51 4.63
C THR A 73 -4.73 16.61 5.48
N LYS A 74 -4.59 15.28 5.37
CA LYS A 74 -5.40 14.34 6.15
C LYS A 74 -5.09 14.46 7.65
N GLN A 75 -6.14 14.49 8.47
CA GLN A 75 -6.03 14.67 9.91
C GLN A 75 -6.82 13.60 10.68
N LEU A 76 -6.27 13.17 11.81
CA LEU A 76 -6.97 12.46 12.87
C LEU A 76 -7.73 13.47 13.72
N ARG A 77 -8.99 13.16 14.03
CA ARG A 77 -9.86 13.94 14.91
C ARG A 77 -10.11 13.13 16.17
N PHE A 78 -9.73 13.67 17.32
CA PHE A 78 -9.95 13.04 18.61
C PHE A 78 -11.21 13.62 19.27
N ALA A 79 -11.86 12.83 20.14
CA ALA A 79 -13.10 13.23 20.81
C ALA A 79 -12.95 14.52 21.65
N ASN A 80 -11.73 14.82 22.11
CA ASN A 80 -11.38 16.04 22.83
C ASN A 80 -11.14 17.27 21.94
N GLY A 81 -11.47 17.20 20.64
CA GLY A 81 -11.30 18.30 19.69
C GLY A 81 -9.88 18.46 19.14
N LEU A 82 -8.88 17.73 19.66
CA LEU A 82 -7.52 17.75 19.12
C LEU A 82 -7.49 17.24 17.68
N ARG A 83 -6.64 17.87 16.87
CA ARG A 83 -6.35 17.44 15.50
C ARG A 83 -4.87 17.14 15.38
N ARG A 84 -4.54 16.03 14.73
CA ARG A 84 -3.15 15.68 14.39
C ARG A 84 -3.06 15.27 12.93
N PRO A 85 -1.95 15.55 12.23
CA PRO A 85 -1.71 15.00 10.91
C PRO A 85 -1.85 13.48 10.94
N TYR A 86 -2.51 12.92 9.92
CA TYR A 86 -2.62 11.47 9.79
C TYR A 86 -1.27 10.84 9.47
N PHE A 87 -0.46 11.52 8.65
CA PHE A 87 0.92 11.18 8.33
C PHE A 87 1.84 12.36 8.65
N THR A 88 3.05 12.05 9.10
CA THR A 88 4.13 13.03 9.25
C THR A 88 4.76 13.36 7.89
N PRO A 89 5.44 14.52 7.74
CA PRO A 89 6.15 14.83 6.51
C PRO A 89 7.23 13.80 6.14
N ALA A 90 7.88 13.18 7.12
CA ALA A 90 8.89 12.15 6.88
C ALA A 90 8.27 10.85 6.33
N GLU A 91 7.13 10.42 6.89
CA GLU A 91 6.37 9.28 6.37
C GLU A 91 5.91 9.51 4.93
N LEU A 92 5.43 10.72 4.61
CA LEU A 92 5.00 11.06 3.24
C LEU A 92 6.16 11.05 2.24
N ARG A 93 7.34 11.57 2.62
CA ARG A 93 8.52 11.49 1.74
C ARG A 93 8.91 10.04 1.44
N ARG A 94 8.90 9.17 2.46
CA ARG A 94 9.17 7.73 2.26
C ARG A 94 8.08 7.07 1.41
N ALA A 95 6.81 7.46 1.60
CA ALA A 95 5.71 6.94 0.79
C ALA A 95 5.83 7.32 -0.69
N VAL A 96 6.24 8.55 -1.01
CA VAL A 96 6.51 8.99 -2.38
C VAL A 96 7.59 8.13 -3.03
N GLN A 97 8.70 7.91 -2.33
CA GLN A 97 9.79 7.06 -2.80
C GLN A 97 9.33 5.61 -3.00
N ALA A 98 8.57 5.06 -2.05
CA ALA A 98 8.04 3.71 -2.13
C ALA A 98 7.07 3.53 -3.31
N ALA A 99 6.18 4.50 -3.55
CA ALA A 99 5.25 4.47 -4.67
C ALA A 99 6.01 4.53 -6.01
N ALA A 100 7.01 5.41 -6.13
CA ALA A 100 7.83 5.50 -7.34
C ALA A 100 8.60 4.19 -7.61
N MET A 101 9.23 3.62 -6.59
CA MET A 101 9.96 2.35 -6.70
C MET A 101 9.03 1.20 -7.07
N ALA A 102 7.84 1.13 -6.45
CA ALA A 102 6.84 0.12 -6.77
C ALA A 102 6.37 0.22 -8.23
N SER A 103 6.17 1.44 -8.75
CA SER A 103 5.85 1.67 -10.17
C SER A 103 6.96 1.22 -11.10
N GLN A 104 8.22 1.55 -10.80
CA GLN A 104 9.37 1.15 -11.60
C GLN A 104 9.53 -0.38 -11.64
N LEU A 105 9.41 -1.06 -10.49
CA LEU A 105 9.49 -2.52 -10.40
C LEU A 105 8.35 -3.19 -11.18
N ALA A 106 7.15 -2.60 -11.16
CA ALA A 106 6.01 -3.10 -11.93
C ALA A 106 6.26 -2.97 -13.44
N GLU A 107 6.83 -1.86 -13.89
CA GLU A 107 7.24 -1.67 -15.28
C GLU A 107 8.32 -2.65 -15.72
N GLN A 108 9.37 -2.84 -14.92
CA GLN A 108 10.45 -3.81 -15.18
C GLN A 108 9.89 -5.23 -15.35
N ARG A 109 9.05 -5.69 -14.43
CA ARG A 109 8.42 -7.02 -14.54
C ARG A 109 7.51 -7.17 -15.76
N ARG A 110 6.79 -6.11 -16.14
CA ARG A 110 5.99 -6.09 -17.37
C ARG A 110 6.89 -6.26 -18.60
N GLN A 111 8.04 -5.59 -18.63
CA GLN A 111 9.01 -5.68 -19.73
C GLN A 111 9.69 -7.06 -19.79
N GLU A 112 10.12 -7.62 -18.65
CA GLU A 112 10.72 -8.96 -18.56
C GLU A 112 9.75 -10.03 -19.12
N THR A 113 8.48 -10.00 -18.68
CA THR A 113 7.46 -10.94 -19.16
C THR A 113 7.21 -10.79 -20.67
N GLY A 114 7.26 -9.56 -21.19
CA GLY A 114 7.11 -9.28 -22.62
C GLY A 114 8.32 -9.74 -23.46
N ALA A 115 9.52 -9.59 -22.94
CA ALA A 115 10.76 -10.01 -23.59
C ALA A 115 10.88 -11.54 -23.65
N ASP A 116 10.53 -12.25 -22.58
CA ASP A 116 10.53 -13.72 -22.55
C ASP A 116 9.54 -14.33 -23.56
N SER A 117 8.38 -13.67 -23.76
CA SER A 117 7.36 -14.09 -24.73
C SER A 117 7.82 -13.96 -26.20
N LEU A 118 8.73 -13.01 -26.48
CA LEU A 118 9.29 -12.79 -27.81
C LEU A 118 10.47 -13.71 -28.14
N SER A 119 11.18 -14.23 -27.13
CA SER A 119 12.33 -15.11 -27.33
C SER A 119 11.98 -16.58 -27.59
N GLN A 120 10.69 -16.97 -27.47
CA GLN A 120 10.22 -18.35 -27.65
C GLN A 120 9.53 -18.61 -29.02
N ARG A 121 9.69 -17.71 -29.99
CA ARG A 121 9.19 -17.85 -31.37
C ARG A 121 10.35 -17.93 -32.35
#